data_AF-K8P5C4-F1
#
_entry.id   AF-K8P5C4-F1
#
_cell.length_a   1.000
_cell.length_b   1.000
_cell.length_c   1.000
_cell.angle_alpha   90.00
_cell.angle_beta   90.00
_cell.angle_gamma   90.00
#
_symmetry.space_group_name_H-M   'P 1'
#
loop_
_entity.id
_entity.type
_entity.pdbx_description
1 polymer ?
#
loop_
_entity_poly.entity_id
_entity_poly.type
_entity_poly.pdbx_seq_one_letter_code
_entity_poly.pdbx_strand_id
1 'polypeptide(L)' 'MVHRGEGMSRLRYDQLTDGEWMTPVRKGFKEQCCGCGLVHVVDYRVVDGKIQFRATVDNRATAAARRKFKFTPDED' A
#
# COMPACT_ATOMS: atom_id res chain seq x y z
N MET A 1 20.04 21.91 13.98
CA MET A 1 19.39 21.00 14.94
C MET A 1 18.97 19.75 14.18
N VAL A 2 19.74 18.68 14.30
CA VAL A 2 19.45 17.39 13.64
C VAL A 2 18.31 16.71 14.39
N HIS A 3 17.13 16.63 13.79
CA HIS A 3 16.05 15.83 14.35
C HIS A 3 16.38 14.35 14.15
N ARG A 4 16.83 13.74 15.26
CA ARG A 4 17.04 12.31 15.49
C ARG A 4 15.79 11.51 15.09
N GLY A 5 16.05 10.30 14.59
CA GLY A 5 15.08 9.38 14.05
C GLY A 5 13.94 9.01 14.99
N GLU A 6 12.73 9.05 14.44
CA GLU A 6 11.59 8.26 14.88
C GLU A 6 11.71 6.86 14.30
N GLY A 7 11.53 5.86 15.15
CA GLY A 7 11.57 4.46 14.78
C GLY A 7 10.59 4.17 13.64
N MET A 8 11.00 3.32 12.70
CA MET A 8 10.15 2.84 11.62
C MET A 8 8.93 2.13 12.22
N SER A 9 7.83 2.87 12.39
CA SER A 9 6.53 2.30 12.72
C SER A 9 6.27 1.18 11.72
N ARG A 10 5.81 0.02 12.22
CA ARG A 10 5.49 -1.13 11.38
C ARG A 10 4.61 -0.64 10.24
N LEU A 11 5.08 -0.75 8.99
CA LEU A 11 4.27 -0.49 7.80
C LEU A 11 2.96 -1.26 7.96
N ARG A 12 1.89 -0.51 8.18
CA ARG A 12 0.51 -0.95 8.29
C ARG A 12 -0.16 -0.45 7.02
N TYR A 13 -0.84 -1.35 6.33
CA TYR A 13 -1.75 -0.95 5.27
C TYR A 13 -3.07 -0.55 5.92
N ASP A 14 -3.57 0.61 5.55
CA ASP A 14 -4.93 1.02 5.90
C ASP A 14 -5.87 0.28 4.95
N GLN A 15 -6.80 -0.50 5.51
CA GLN A 15 -7.75 -1.28 4.73
C GLN A 15 -8.84 -0.34 4.23
N LEU A 16 -8.92 -0.17 2.91
CA LEU A 16 -10.01 0.56 2.26
C LEU A 16 -11.18 -0.39 2.00
N THR A 17 -12.38 -0.01 2.43
CA THR A 17 -13.61 -0.80 2.27
C THR A 17 -14.48 -0.27 1.12
N ASP A 18 -15.53 -1.01 0.77
CA ASP A 18 -16.37 -0.67 -0.38
C ASP A 18 -17.02 0.73 -0.22
N GLY A 19 -16.92 1.54 -1.27
CA GLY A 19 -17.42 2.92 -1.29
C GLY A 19 -16.53 3.97 -0.60
N GLU A 20 -15.42 3.58 0.02
CA GLU A 20 -14.55 4.54 0.71
C GLU A 20 -13.62 5.31 -0.24
N TRP A 21 -13.50 6.61 0.00
CA TRP A 21 -12.57 7.48 -0.70
C TRP A 21 -11.25 7.60 0.07
N MET A 22 -10.15 7.64 -0.67
CA MET A 22 -8.84 7.97 -0.13
C MET A 22 -8.07 8.89 -1.07
N THR A 23 -7.08 9.62 -0.54
CA THR A 23 -6.20 10.50 -1.33
C THR A 23 -4.80 9.88 -1.43
N PRO A 24 -4.37 9.38 -2.61
CA PRO A 24 -3.08 8.73 -2.74
C PRO A 24 -1.94 9.75 -2.86
N VAL A 25 -0.74 9.32 -2.50
CA VAL A 25 0.47 10.05 -2.88
C VAL A 25 0.73 9.90 -4.37
N ARG A 26 1.28 10.95 -5.01
CA ARG A 26 1.42 10.99 -6.47
C ARG A 26 2.36 9.92 -7.04
N LYS A 27 3.45 9.59 -6.32
CA LYS A 27 4.45 8.61 -6.76
C LYS A 27 4.75 7.62 -5.65
N GLY A 28 4.98 6.38 -6.04
CA GLY A 28 5.35 5.33 -5.09
C GLY A 28 4.23 4.94 -4.12
N PHE A 29 2.96 5.18 -4.45
CA PHE A 29 1.84 4.75 -3.63
C PHE A 29 1.84 3.22 -3.52
N LYS A 30 1.79 2.68 -2.31
CA LYS A 30 1.82 1.23 -2.08
C LYS A 30 0.44 0.74 -1.69
N GLU A 31 -0.09 -0.18 -2.48
CA GLU A 31 -1.36 -0.86 -2.20
C GLU A 31 -1.13 -2.36 -2.17
N GLN A 32 -1.80 -3.04 -1.25
CA GLN A 32 -1.91 -4.49 -1.29
C GLN A 32 -3.27 -4.85 -1.86
N CYS A 33 -3.28 -5.47 -3.04
CA CYS A 33 -4.53 -5.88 -3.66
C CYS A 33 -5.08 -7.13 -2.96
N CYS A 34 -6.33 -7.06 -2.46
CA CYS A 34 -6.99 -8.19 -1.82
C CYS A 34 -7.27 -9.35 -2.79
N GLY A 35 -7.46 -9.07 -4.09
CA GLY A 35 -7.75 -10.09 -5.11
C GLY A 35 -6.51 -10.87 -5.55
N CYS A 36 -5.44 -10.19 -5.98
CA CYS A 36 -4.23 -10.87 -6.46
C CYS A 36 -3.22 -11.19 -5.34
N GLY A 37 -3.36 -10.58 -4.15
CA GLY A 37 -2.47 -10.77 -3.02
C GLY A 37 -1.05 -10.19 -3.22
N LEU A 38 -0.84 -9.38 -4.25
CA LEU A 38 0.42 -8.70 -4.53
C LEU A 38 0.41 -7.28 -3.95
N VAL A 39 1.60 -6.78 -3.65
CA VAL A 39 1.82 -5.37 -3.33
C VAL A 39 2.21 -4.64 -4.62
N HIS A 40 1.40 -3.68 -5.03
CA HIS A 40 1.68 -2.81 -6.16
C HIS A 40 2.29 -1.49 -5.67
N VAL A 41 3.21 -0.96 -6.48
CA VAL A 41 3.70 0.41 -6.40
C VAL A 41 3.09 1.15 -7.58
N VAL A 42 2.25 2.13 -7.28
CA VAL A 42 1.47 2.89 -8.24
C VAL A 42 2.00 4.33 -8.32
N ASP A 43 2.22 4.79 -9.55
CA ASP A 43 2.47 6.19 -9.84
C ASP A 43 1.26 6.77 -10.57
N TYR A 44 0.85 7.95 -10.14
CA TYR A 44 -0.21 8.74 -10.76
C TYR A 44 0.37 9.98 -11.45
N ARG A 45 -0.23 10.36 -12.58
CA ARG A 45 0.02 11.64 -13.23
C ARG A 45 -1.25 12.17 -13.88
N VAL A 46 -1.32 13.48 -14.05
CA VAL A 46 -2.36 14.14 -14.86
C VAL A 46 -1.74 14.51 -16.19
N VAL A 47 -2.37 14.06 -17.29
CA VAL A 47 -1.98 14.37 -18.67
C VAL A 47 -3.26 14.74 -19.41
N ASP A 48 -3.29 15.93 -20.01
CA ASP A 48 -4.46 16.47 -20.73
C ASP A 48 -5.77 16.40 -19.93
N GLY A 49 -5.70 16.77 -18.64
CA GLY A 49 -6.84 16.75 -17.72
C GLY A 49 -7.31 15.35 -17.32
N LYS A 50 -6.64 14.28 -17.77
CA LYS A 50 -6.97 12.89 -17.47
C LYS A 50 -5.96 12.29 -16.50
N ILE A 51 -6.44 11.43 -15.62
CA ILE A 51 -5.59 10.65 -14.73
C ILE A 51 -5.01 9.48 -15.53
N GLN A 52 -3.69 9.36 -15.50
CA GLN A 52 -2.99 8.17 -15.92
C GLN A 52 -2.31 7.55 -14.70
N PHE A 53 -2.29 6.23 -14.64
CA PHE A 53 -1.54 5.51 -13.63
C PHE A 53 -0.71 4.40 -14.26
N ARG A 54 0.36 4.01 -13.58
CA ARG A 54 1.09 2.77 -13.86
C ARG A 54 1.30 2.03 -12.56
N ALA A 55 1.16 0.71 -12.60
CA ALA A 55 1.41 -0.17 -11.48
C ALA A 55 2.60 -1.09 -11.79
N THR A 56 3.43 -1.33 -10.77
CA THR A 56 4.51 -2.32 -10.81
C THR A 56 4.46 -3.17 -9.55
N VAL A 57 4.91 -4.42 -9.62
CA VAL A 57 4.87 -5.33 -8.47
C VAL A 57 6.12 -5.13 -7.60
N ASP A 58 5.92 -4.95 -6.29
CA ASP A 58 6.99 -5.00 -5.28
C ASP A 58 7.03 -6.41 -4.66
N ASN A 59 7.87 -7.27 -5.25
CA ASN A 59 8.03 -8.66 -4.79
C ASN A 59 8.52 -8.75 -3.35
N ARG A 60 9.37 -7.79 -2.91
CA ARG A 60 9.89 -7.76 -1.55
C ARG A 60 8.79 -7.43 -0.55
N ALA A 61 7.99 -6.40 -0.82
CA ALA A 61 6.86 -6.03 0.02
C ALA A 61 5.79 -7.12 0.01
N THR A 62 5.56 -7.78 -1.13
CA THR A 62 4.64 -8.93 -1.24
C THR A 62 5.06 -10.07 -0.32
N ALA A 63 6.32 -10.50 -0.39
CA ALA A 63 6.84 -11.54 0.50
C ALA A 63 6.74 -11.12 1.98
N ALA A 64 6.99 -9.85 2.30
CA ALA A 64 6.85 -9.34 3.65
C ALA A 64 5.39 -9.34 4.14
N ALA A 65 4.44 -8.94 3.31
CA ALA A 65 3.02 -8.92 3.62
C ALA A 65 2.50 -10.34 3.89
N ARG A 66 2.82 -11.31 3.01
CA ARG A 66 2.42 -12.72 3.17
C ARG A 66 2.84 -13.34 4.49
N ARG A 67 3.99 -12.95 5.06
CA ARG A 67 4.42 -13.43 6.39
C ARG A 67 3.49 -12.99 7.52
N LYS A 68 2.77 -11.88 7.34
CA LYS A 68 1.82 -11.33 8.31
C LYS A 68 0.38 -11.82 8.11
N PHE A 69 0.02 -12.36 6.94
CA PHE A 69 -1.26 -13.03 6.67
C PHE A 69 -1.35 -14.42 7.32
N LYS A 70 -0.92 -14.53 8.58
CA LYS A 70 -1.36 -15.63 9.43
C LYS A 70 -2.70 -15.19 9.99
N PHE A 71 -3.78 -15.70 9.40
CA PHE A 71 -5.10 -15.64 10.01
C PHE A 71 -4.97 -16.26 11.41
N THR A 72 -4.88 -15.44 12.45
CA THR A 72 -5.23 -15.90 13.79
C THR A 72 -6.74 -15.97 13.78
N PRO A 73 -7.34 -17.15 14.00
CA PRO A 73 -8.78 -17.22 14.24
C PRO A 73 -9.13 -16.19 15.31
N ASP A 74 -10.18 -15.41 15.08
CA ASP A 74 -10.77 -14.64 16.17
C ASP A 74 -11.13 -15.63 17.28
N GLU A 75 -10.64 -15.38 18.50
CA GLU A 75 -11.09 -16.11 19.68
C GLU A 75 -12.47 -15.55 20.04
N ASP A 76 -13.53 -16.21 19.55
CA ASP A 76 -14.91 -16.06 20.03
C ASP A 76 -15.11 -16.66 21.44
#